data_AF-A0A7V9PXY2-F1
#
_entry.id   AF-A0A7V9PXY2-F1
#
_cell.length_a   1.000
_cell.length_b   1.000
_cell.length_c   1.000
_cell.angle_alpha   90.00
_cell.angle_beta   90.00
_cell.angle_gamma   90.00
#
_symmetry.space_group_name_H-M   'P 1'
#
loop_
_entity.id
_entity.type
_entity.pdbx_description
1 polymer ?
#
loop_
_entity_poly.entity_id
_entity_poly.type
_entity_poly.pdbx_seq_one_letter_code
_entity_poly.pdbx_strand_id
1 'polypeptide(L)'
;LLIASFAFNFNLFNNIFFLTGGGPYEVEQTVAGSTDILISYTYKLAFQAGGGAQYALAAAVSIFIFFIVAGISALSFWRTQALETVR
;
A
#
# COMPACT_ATOMS: atom_id res chain seq x y z
N LEU A 1 -2.63 6.16 18.48
CA LEU A 1 -1.34 5.95 17.78
C LEU A 1 -1.38 4.75 16.82
N LEU A 2 -1.84 3.57 17.25
CA LEU A 2 -1.84 2.35 16.44
C LEU A 2 -2.48 2.50 15.03
N ILE A 3 -3.64 3.15 14.92
CA ILE A 3 -4.35 3.35 13.64
C ILE A 3 -3.52 4.21 12.67
N ALA A 4 -2.93 5.30 13.17
CA ALA A 4 -2.07 6.17 12.36
C ALA A 4 -0.80 5.44 11.92
N SER A 5 -0.18 4.65 12.82
CA SER A 5 0.97 3.82 12.48
C SER A 5 0.61 2.76 11.44
N PHE A 6 -0.57 2.15 11.50
CA PHE A 6 -1.05 1.22 10.47
C PHE A 6 -1.17 1.91 9.11
N ALA A 7 -1.90 3.03 9.03
CA ALA A 7 -2.10 3.76 7.79
C ALA A 7 -0.78 4.23 7.15
N PHE A 8 0.17 4.65 7.98
CA PHE A 8 1.52 5.01 7.56
C PHE A 8 2.31 3.81 7.03
N ASN A 9 2.37 2.71 7.79
CA ASN A 9 3.15 1.52 7.39
C ASN A 9 2.56 0.84 6.14
N PHE A 10 1.23 0.88 5.96
CA PHE A 10 0.57 0.35 4.76
C PHE A 10 1.04 1.04 3.47
N ASN A 11 1.40 2.33 3.56
CA ASN A 11 1.79 3.16 2.42
C ASN A 11 3.28 3.50 2.40
N LEU A 12 4.14 2.73 3.09
CA LEU A 12 5.54 3.07 3.29
C LEU A 12 6.41 2.74 2.06
N PHE A 13 6.13 3.43 0.95
CA PHE A 13 6.76 3.23 -0.35
C PHE A 13 8.29 3.30 -0.29
N ASN A 14 8.84 4.34 0.34
CA ASN A 14 10.29 4.59 0.37
C ASN A 14 11.08 3.41 0.95
N ASN A 15 10.55 2.75 1.97
CA ASN A 15 11.25 1.63 2.61
C ASN A 15 11.37 0.46 1.62
N ILE A 16 10.27 0.02 1.02
CA ILE A 16 10.28 -1.07 0.05
C ILE A 16 11.10 -0.69 -1.19
N PHE A 17 10.90 0.51 -1.72
CA PHE A 17 11.57 0.96 -2.95
C PHE A 17 13.09 1.05 -2.80
N PHE A 18 13.59 1.58 -1.67
CA PHE A 18 15.03 1.75 -1.48
C PHE A 18 15.74 0.54 -0.89
N LEU A 19 15.09 -0.24 -0.01
CA LEU A 19 15.77 -1.36 0.64
C LEU A 19 15.76 -2.62 -0.22
N THR A 20 14.61 -2.97 -0.80
CA THR A 20 14.46 -4.22 -1.55
C THR A 20 14.16 -4.00 -3.02
N GLY A 21 13.76 -2.78 -3.39
CA GLY A 21 13.16 -2.50 -4.69
C GLY A 21 11.97 -3.41 -4.97
N GLY A 22 11.31 -3.98 -3.95
CA GLY A 22 10.23 -4.96 -4.03
C GLY A 22 10.66 -6.42 -4.27
N GLY A 23 11.96 -6.74 -4.40
CA GLY A 23 12.43 -8.12 -4.60
C GLY A 23 12.26 -9.04 -3.37
N PRO A 24 12.57 -10.35 -3.47
CA PRO A 24 13.01 -11.07 -4.67
C PRO A 24 11.91 -11.14 -5.74
N TYR A 25 12.31 -11.44 -6.97
CA TYR A 25 11.39 -11.60 -8.10
C TYR A 25 11.37 -13.07 -8.51
N GLU A 26 10.18 -13.60 -8.78
CA GLU A 26 10.04 -14.92 -9.36
C GLU A 26 10.59 -14.92 -10.79
N VAL A 27 11.14 -16.06 -11.24
CA VAL A 27 11.86 -16.17 -12.52
C VAL A 27 11.02 -15.71 -13.72
N GLU A 28 9.70 -15.84 -13.63
CA GLU A 28 8.75 -15.46 -14.68
C GLU A 28 8.06 -14.10 -14.45
N GLN A 29 8.27 -13.43 -13.32
CA GLN A 29 7.64 -12.15 -12.99
C GLN A 29 8.66 -11.02 -12.83
N THR A 30 8.62 -10.06 -13.75
CA THR A 30 9.53 -8.89 -13.71
C THR A 30 8.93 -7.65 -13.04
N VAL A 31 7.60 -7.63 -12.83
CA VAL A 31 6.88 -6.43 -12.35
C VAL A 31 6.52 -6.51 -10.87
N ALA A 32 6.06 -7.68 -10.40
CA ALA A 32 5.74 -7.93 -9.00
C ALA A 32 6.89 -8.70 -8.35
N GLY A 33 7.42 -8.16 -7.25
CA GLY A 33 8.33 -8.91 -6.39
C GLY A 33 7.69 -9.25 -5.04
N SER A 34 8.30 -10.18 -4.30
CA SER A 34 7.71 -10.78 -3.11
C SER A 34 7.57 -9.81 -1.93
N THR A 35 8.30 -8.70 -1.93
CA THR A 35 8.20 -7.67 -0.87
C THR A 35 7.42 -6.44 -1.31
N ASP A 36 6.89 -6.43 -2.54
CA ASP A 36 6.08 -5.31 -2.98
C ASP A 36 4.82 -5.14 -2.15
N ILE A 37 4.58 -3.89 -1.76
CA ILE A 37 3.30 -3.44 -1.23
C ILE A 37 2.49 -2.82 -2.37
N LEU A 38 1.17 -2.68 -2.19
CA LEU A 38 0.26 -2.19 -3.24
C LEU A 38 0.76 -0.91 -3.92
N ILE A 39 1.30 0.04 -3.16
CA ILE A 39 1.81 1.30 -3.70
C ILE A 39 3.13 1.12 -4.49
N SER A 40 4.05 0.25 -4.05
CA SER A 40 5.32 0.02 -4.76
C SER A 40 5.09 -0.77 -6.05
N TYR A 41 4.22 -1.78 -6.01
CA TYR A 41 3.80 -2.52 -7.20
C TYR A 41 3.13 -1.60 -8.23
N THR A 42 2.18 -0.77 -7.79
CA THR A 42 1.48 0.18 -8.68
C THR A 42 2.45 1.15 -9.33
N TYR A 43 3.44 1.65 -8.58
CA TYR A 43 4.46 2.52 -9.13
C TYR A 43 5.27 1.83 -10.24
N LYS A 44 5.70 0.58 -10.03
CA LYS A 44 6.40 -0.19 -11.07
C LYS A 44 5.53 -0.39 -12.30
N LEU A 45 4.27 -0.79 -12.10
CA LEU A 45 3.34 -1.01 -13.20
C LEU A 45 3.05 0.27 -13.99
N ALA A 46 2.87 1.40 -13.30
CA ALA A 46 2.50 2.67 -13.93
C ALA A 46 3.69 3.41 -14.56
N PHE A 47 4.90 3.27 -14.03
CA PHE A 47 6.04 4.10 -14.43
C PHE A 47 7.27 3.32 -14.92
N GLN A 48 7.42 2.04 -14.58
CA GLN A 48 8.61 1.24 -14.94
C GLN A 48 8.32 0.14 -15.99
N ALA A 49 7.05 -0.19 -16.25
CA ALA A 49 6.67 -1.24 -17.22
C ALA A 49 6.87 -0.88 -18.71
N GLY A 50 7.72 0.10 -19.03
CA GLY A 50 8.17 0.39 -20.40
C GLY A 50 7.23 1.23 -21.28
N GLY A 51 6.01 1.54 -20.84
CA GLY A 51 4.99 2.26 -21.62
C GLY A 51 4.92 3.79 -21.40
N GLY A 52 5.86 4.38 -20.65
CA GLY A 52 5.75 5.76 -20.17
C GLY A 52 4.89 5.88 -18.90
N ALA A 53 4.67 7.12 -18.45
CA ALA A 53 4.01 7.41 -17.18
C ALA A 53 2.48 7.29 -17.25
N GLN A 54 1.92 6.21 -16.68
CA GLN A 54 0.48 5.94 -16.63
C GLN A 54 -0.18 6.57 -15.39
N TYR A 55 -0.33 7.90 -15.39
CA TYR A 55 -0.89 8.63 -14.24
C TYR A 55 -2.33 8.24 -13.90
N ALA A 56 -3.17 7.93 -14.89
CA ALA A 56 -4.55 7.50 -14.67
C ALA A 56 -4.64 6.16 -13.93
N LEU A 57 -3.76 5.21 -14.30
CA LEU A 57 -3.64 3.92 -13.60
C LEU A 57 -3.20 4.14 -12.15
N ALA A 58 -2.14 4.93 -11.93
CA ALA A 58 -1.63 5.23 -10.59
C ALA A 58 -2.71 5.90 -9.71
N ALA A 59 -3.47 6.85 -10.25
CA ALA A 59 -4.55 7.52 -9.55
C ALA A 59 -5.69 6.55 -9.19
N ALA A 60 -6.11 5.70 -10.14
CA ALA A 60 -7.18 4.72 -9.91
C ALA A 60 -6.81 3.75 -8.76
N VAL A 61 -5.60 3.21 -8.77
CA VAL A 61 -5.17 2.29 -7.71
C VAL A 61 -4.96 3.02 -6.37
N SER A 62 -4.53 4.29 -6.38
CA SER A 62 -4.44 5.09 -5.15
C SER A 62 -5.80 5.27 -4.47
N ILE A 63 -6.89 5.41 -5.23
CA ILE A 63 -8.25 5.44 -4.70
C ILE A 63 -8.63 4.09 -4.07
N PHE A 64 -8.29 2.97 -4.69
CA PHE A 64 -8.51 1.65 -4.09
C PHE A 64 -7.75 1.47 -2.77
N ILE A 65 -6.47 1.86 -2.73
CA ILE A 65 -5.65 1.84 -1.52
C ILE A 65 -6.30 2.69 -0.42
N PHE A 66 -6.81 3.88 -0.77
CA PHE A 66 -7.51 4.75 0.17
C PHE A 66 -8.70 4.05 0.81
N PHE A 67 -9.58 3.39 0.04
CA PHE A 67 -10.73 2.69 0.60
C PHE A 67 -10.34 1.54 1.54
N ILE A 68 -9.27 0.80 1.22
CA ILE A 68 -8.77 -0.27 2.10
C ILE A 68 -8.28 0.30 3.44
N VAL A 69 -7.43 1.33 3.38
CA VAL A 69 -6.85 1.95 4.58
C VAL A 69 -7.93 2.63 5.41
N ALA A 70 -8.85 3.36 4.77
CA ALA A 70 -9.97 4.02 5.43
C ALA A 70 -10.91 3.00 6.08
N GLY A 71 -11.26 1.92 5.39
CA GLY A 71 -12.12 0.86 5.91
C GLY A 71 -11.54 0.18 7.14
N ILE A 72 -10.27 -0.25 7.07
CA ILE A 72 -9.59 -0.90 8.20
C ILE A 72 -9.40 0.09 9.37
N SER A 73 -9.07 1.35 9.07
CA SER A 73 -8.90 2.39 10.09
C SER A 73 -10.21 2.71 10.79
N ALA A 74 -11.31 2.84 10.06
CA ALA A 74 -12.65 3.08 10.61
C ALA A 74 -13.10 1.91 11.50
N LEU A 75 -12.91 0.67 11.05
CA LEU A 75 -13.22 -0.51 11.84
C LEU A 75 -12.40 -0.55 13.14
N SER A 76 -11.10 -0.25 13.05
CA SER A 76 -10.20 -0.22 14.22
C SER A 76 -10.58 0.89 15.20
N PHE A 77 -11.02 2.04 14.70
CA PHE A 77 -11.52 3.15 15.51
C PHE A 77 -12.79 2.75 16.26
N TRP A 78 -13.76 2.15 15.57
CA TRP A 78 -15.02 1.72 16.18
C TRP A 78 -14.80 0.67 17.29
N ARG A 79 -13.90 -0.30 17.05
CA ARG A 79 -13.55 -1.30 18.08
C ARG A 79 -12.85 -0.68 19.29
N THR A 80 -12.06 0.37 19.10
CA THR A 80 -11.37 1.06 20.20
C THR A 80 -12.38 1.84 21.06
N GLN A 81 -13.34 2.52 20.45
CA GLN A 81 -14.42 3.23 21.15
C GLN A 81 -15.31 2.28 21.97
N ALA A 82 -15.61 1.08 21.46
CA ALA A 82 -16.38 0.07 22.19
C ALA A 82 -15.68 -0.43 23.47
N LEU A 83 -14.35 -0.38 23.53
CA LEU A 83 -13.58 -0.75 24.73
C LEU A 83 -13.53 0.39 25.75
N GLU A 84 -13.66 1.64 25.30
CA GLU A 84 -13.71 2.83 26.15
C GLU A 84 -15.07 2.99 26.84
N THR A 85 -16.16 2.53 26.22
CA THR A 85 -17.53 2.65 26.76
C THR A 85 -17.92 1.54 27.74
N VAL A 86 -17.17 0.44 27.81
CA VAL A 86 -17.44 -0.69 28.72
C VAL A 86 -16.68 -0.54 30.06
N ARG A 87 -15.82 0.47 30.19
CA ARG A 87 -15.07 0.79 31.41
C ARG A 87 -15.59 2.05 32.07
#